data_AF-A0A2S7STQ5-F1
#
_entry.id   AF-A0A2S7STQ5-F1
#
_cell.length_a   1.000
_cell.length_b   1.000
_cell.length_c   1.000
_cell.angle_alpha   90.00
_cell.angle_beta   90.00
_cell.angle_gamma   90.00
#
_symmetry.space_group_name_H-M   'P 1'
#
loop_
_entity.id
_entity.type
_entity.pdbx_description
1 polymer ?
#
loop_
_entity_poly.entity_id
_entity_poly.type
_entity_poly.pdbx_seq_one_letter_code
_entity_poly.pdbx_strand_id
1 'polypeptide(L)'
;MKKQEYSNHIQWYVPQHFIFYPVVLAASIYSGRRAFTHPEVQMEWLAITGIFLLLAWLSFMMRQHYGLINQNRTVRLELRLRYFILTQQRLEPIEQQLSFGQLSALRFASDEELPALVQRAVAEKLSPTDIKKAIKNWEGDYMRV
;
A
#
# COMPACT_ATOMS: atom_id res chain seq x y z
N MET A 1 -3.29 4.09 19.49
CA MET A 1 -2.27 3.86 18.44
C MET A 1 -1.20 4.93 18.56
N LYS A 2 0.06 4.66 18.21
CA LYS A 2 1.13 5.67 18.25
C LYS A 2 0.84 6.76 17.21
N LYS A 3 1.03 8.04 17.57
CA LYS A 3 0.87 9.16 16.63
C LYS A 3 1.75 8.93 15.39
N GLN A 4 1.13 9.00 14.21
CA GLN A 4 1.85 8.93 12.95
C GLN A 4 2.41 10.29 12.55
N GLU A 5 3.62 10.28 11.97
CA GLU A 5 4.34 11.39 11.38
C GLU A 5 5.20 10.86 10.22
N TYR A 6 5.85 11.75 9.47
CA TYR A 6 6.66 11.36 8.30
C TYR A 6 7.69 10.24 8.61
N SER A 7 8.27 10.22 9.81
CA SER A 7 9.28 9.23 10.21
C SER A 7 8.74 7.82 10.46
N ASN A 8 7.44 7.64 10.70
CA ASN A 8 6.87 6.36 11.16
C ASN A 8 5.56 5.95 10.47
N HIS A 9 5.18 6.62 9.37
CA HIS A 9 3.95 6.35 8.61
C HIS A 9 3.92 5.01 7.85
N ILE A 10 5.04 4.29 7.75
CA ILE A 10 5.11 2.99 7.07
C ILE A 10 4.56 1.91 8.01
N GLN A 11 3.51 1.23 7.58
CA GLN A 11 2.88 0.14 8.33
C GLN A 11 3.26 -1.21 7.76
N TRP A 12 3.65 -2.11 8.65
CA TRP A 12 3.92 -3.52 8.33
C TRP A 12 2.87 -4.39 8.98
N TYR A 13 2.25 -5.28 8.20
CA TYR A 13 1.38 -6.31 8.74
C TYR A 13 2.21 -7.55 9.12
N VAL A 14 2.56 -7.66 10.40
CA VAL A 14 3.48 -8.68 10.93
C VAL A 14 3.10 -10.11 10.57
N PRO A 15 1.84 -10.55 10.74
CA PRO A 15 1.44 -11.92 10.39
C PRO A 15 1.71 -12.28 8.93
N GLN A 16 1.61 -11.32 8.01
CA GLN A 16 1.88 -11.57 6.60
C GLN A 16 3.37 -11.50 6.27
N HIS A 17 4.02 -10.38 6.60
CA HIS A 17 5.38 -10.08 6.10
C HIS A 17 6.46 -10.90 6.82
N PHE A 18 6.29 -11.16 8.12
CA PHE A 18 7.32 -11.77 8.95
C PHE A 18 6.98 -13.18 9.44
N ILE A 19 5.75 -13.66 9.19
CA ILE A 19 5.34 -15.03 9.56
C ILE A 19 4.93 -15.81 8.31
N PHE A 20 3.85 -15.40 7.63
CA PHE A 20 3.29 -16.16 6.51
C PHE A 20 4.29 -16.36 5.35
N TYR A 21 4.85 -15.28 4.79
CA TYR A 21 5.77 -15.40 3.67
C TYR A 21 7.05 -16.19 4.01
N PRO A 22 7.72 -15.96 5.15
CA PRO A 22 8.85 -16.79 5.57
C PRO A 22 8.50 -18.27 5.73
N VAL A 23 7.36 -18.60 6.34
CA VAL A 23 6.92 -20.00 6.53
C VAL A 23 6.63 -20.65 5.18
N VAL A 24 5.90 -19.99 4.29
CA VAL A 24 5.59 -20.52 2.95
C VAL A 24 6.86 -20.71 2.13
N LEU A 25 7.83 -19.81 2.24
CA LEU A 25 9.13 -19.95 1.59
C LEU A 25 9.92 -21.15 2.13
N ALA A 26 10.03 -21.27 3.46
CA ALA A 26 10.72 -22.39 4.08
C ALA A 26 10.07 -23.74 3.73
N ALA A 27 8.73 -23.80 3.75
CA ALA A 27 7.97 -24.98 3.38
C ALA A 27 8.16 -25.36 1.90
N SER A 28 8.12 -24.37 0.99
CA SER A 28 8.40 -24.58 -0.44
C SER A 28 9.80 -25.12 -0.70
N ILE A 29 10.81 -24.56 -0.02
CA ILE A 29 12.21 -25.02 -0.15
C ILE A 29 12.34 -26.44 0.41
N TYR A 30 11.76 -26.71 1.57
CA TYR A 30 11.80 -28.03 2.20
C TYR A 30 11.14 -29.09 1.31
N SER A 31 9.90 -28.87 0.86
CA SER A 31 9.17 -29.82 0.01
C SER A 31 9.87 -29.99 -1.35
N GLY A 32 10.40 -28.91 -1.93
CA GLY A 32 11.18 -28.97 -3.17
C GLY A 32 12.42 -29.85 -3.00
N ARG A 33 13.19 -29.67 -1.92
CA ARG A 33 14.35 -30.53 -1.62
C ARG A 33 13.97 -31.99 -1.40
N ARG A 34 12.83 -32.25 -0.75
CA ARG A 34 12.32 -33.62 -0.54
C ARG A 34 12.00 -34.30 -1.87
N ALA A 35 11.40 -33.58 -2.83
CA ALA A 35 11.11 -34.11 -4.16
C ALA A 35 12.34 -34.62 -4.93
N PHE A 36 13.51 -34.00 -4.72
CA PHE A 36 14.77 -34.42 -5.36
C PHE A 36 15.57 -35.45 -4.56
N THR A 37 15.22 -35.69 -3.29
CA THR A 37 15.93 -36.63 -2.41
C THR A 37 15.16 -37.93 -2.19
N HIS A 38 13.86 -37.96 -2.52
CA HIS A 38 12.95 -39.10 -2.33
C HIS A 38 12.19 -39.38 -3.64
N PRO A 39 12.84 -40.01 -4.65
CA PRO A 39 12.25 -40.26 -5.96
C PRO A 39 10.97 -41.11 -5.93
N GLU A 40 10.84 -41.98 -4.93
CA GLU A 40 9.70 -42.88 -4.75
C GLU A 40 8.38 -42.16 -4.46
N VAL A 41 8.44 -40.93 -3.94
CA VAL A 41 7.29 -40.07 -3.62
C VAL A 41 7.48 -38.65 -4.20
N GLN A 42 8.18 -38.58 -5.34
CA GLN A 42 8.55 -37.29 -5.94
C GLN A 42 7.33 -36.45 -6.30
N MET A 43 6.28 -37.07 -6.86
CA MET A 43 5.09 -36.36 -7.35
C MET A 43 4.29 -35.74 -6.21
N GLU A 44 4.22 -36.42 -5.07
CA GLU A 44 3.59 -35.94 -3.84
C GLU A 44 4.32 -34.69 -3.32
N TRP A 45 5.66 -34.72 -3.26
CA TRP A 45 6.45 -33.57 -2.83
C TRP A 45 6.39 -32.40 -3.82
N LEU A 46 6.35 -32.67 -5.13
CA LEU A 46 6.13 -31.64 -6.15
C LEU A 46 4.74 -31.02 -6.04
N ALA A 47 3.70 -31.82 -5.83
CA ALA A 47 2.34 -31.33 -5.61
C ALA A 47 2.25 -30.44 -4.36
N ILE A 48 2.85 -30.86 -3.25
CA ILE A 48 2.94 -30.05 -2.02
C ILE A 48 3.66 -28.73 -2.28
N THR A 49 4.79 -28.77 -3.00
CA THR A 49 5.52 -27.55 -3.39
C THR A 49 4.65 -26.62 -4.24
N GLY A 50 3.94 -27.18 -5.22
CA GLY A 50 2.99 -26.45 -6.05
C GLY A 50 1.90 -25.77 -5.23
N ILE A 51 1.35 -26.45 -4.22
CA ILE A 51 0.35 -25.86 -3.31
C ILE A 51 0.93 -24.66 -2.56
N PHE A 52 2.14 -24.76 -1.99
CA PHE A 52 2.75 -23.62 -1.29
C PHE A 52 3.01 -22.43 -2.22
N LEU A 53 3.49 -22.68 -3.44
CA LEU A 53 3.69 -21.63 -4.44
C LEU A 53 2.36 -20.98 -4.88
N LEU A 54 1.30 -21.78 -5.06
CA LEU A 54 -0.04 -21.28 -5.36
C LEU A 54 -0.61 -20.43 -4.22
N LEU A 55 -0.40 -20.83 -2.96
CA LEU A 55 -0.81 -20.04 -1.80
C LEU A 55 -0.03 -18.71 -1.70
N ALA A 56 1.29 -18.73 -1.96
CA ALA A 56 2.11 -17.53 -2.01
C ALA A 56 1.60 -16.57 -3.10
N TRP A 57 1.35 -17.11 -4.29
CA TRP A 57 0.85 -16.37 -5.44
C TRP A 57 -0.54 -15.78 -5.20
N LEU A 58 -1.47 -16.59 -4.67
CA LEU A 58 -2.81 -16.14 -4.32
C LEU A 58 -2.77 -14.99 -3.30
N SER A 59 -1.98 -15.14 -2.23
CA SER A 59 -1.81 -14.08 -1.22
C SER A 59 -1.25 -12.79 -1.84
N PHE A 60 -0.24 -12.91 -2.71
CA PHE A 60 0.34 -11.79 -3.42
C PHE A 60 -0.68 -11.08 -4.33
N MET A 61 -1.45 -11.85 -5.12
CA MET A 61 -2.50 -11.30 -5.98
C MET A 61 -3.59 -10.57 -5.18
N MET A 62 -4.03 -11.16 -4.06
CA MET A 62 -5.03 -10.54 -3.17
C MET A 62 -4.58 -9.17 -2.68
N ARG A 63 -3.32 -9.04 -2.25
CA ARG A 63 -2.75 -7.77 -1.82
C ARG A 63 -2.55 -6.81 -2.99
N GLN A 64 -1.81 -7.23 -4.01
CA GLN A 64 -1.30 -6.35 -5.06
C GLN A 64 -2.40 -5.86 -6.00
N HIS A 65 -3.30 -6.76 -6.41
CA HIS A 65 -4.34 -6.43 -7.37
C HIS A 65 -5.58 -5.88 -6.66
N TYR A 66 -6.14 -6.60 -5.69
CA TYR A 66 -7.42 -6.19 -5.11
C TYR A 66 -7.23 -5.13 -4.02
N GLY A 67 -6.33 -5.38 -3.06
CA GLY A 67 -6.09 -4.49 -1.94
C GLY A 67 -5.59 -3.10 -2.36
N LEU A 68 -4.48 -3.03 -3.08
CA LEU A 68 -3.89 -1.76 -3.48
C LEU A 68 -4.76 -0.97 -4.46
N ILE A 69 -5.42 -1.62 -5.43
CA ILE A 69 -6.30 -0.91 -6.36
C ILE A 69 -7.49 -0.32 -5.60
N ASN A 70 -8.10 -1.07 -4.68
CA ASN A 70 -9.19 -0.55 -3.86
C ASN A 70 -8.72 0.62 -2.99
N GLN A 71 -7.58 0.49 -2.32
CA GLN A 71 -6.99 1.59 -1.53
C GLN A 71 -6.75 2.84 -2.37
N ASN A 72 -6.22 2.68 -3.59
CA ASN A 72 -5.97 3.81 -4.48
C ASN A 72 -7.27 4.53 -4.88
N ARG A 73 -8.35 3.78 -5.09
CA ARG A 73 -9.68 4.34 -5.39
C ARG A 73 -10.25 5.06 -4.17
N THR A 74 -10.13 4.48 -2.97
CA THR A 74 -10.57 5.09 -1.71
C THR A 74 -9.86 6.41 -1.46
N VAL A 75 -8.53 6.46 -1.58
CA VAL A 75 -7.74 7.69 -1.39
C VAL A 75 -8.17 8.79 -2.37
N ARG A 76 -8.43 8.46 -3.64
CA ARG A 76 -8.94 9.45 -4.61
C ARG A 76 -10.32 9.97 -4.21
N LEU A 77 -11.24 9.11 -3.80
CA LEU A 77 -12.57 9.51 -3.38
C LEU A 77 -12.55 10.36 -2.12
N GLU A 78 -11.74 9.99 -1.14
CA GLU A 78 -11.53 10.74 0.10
C GLU A 78 -11.03 12.16 -0.22
N LEU A 79 -9.97 12.29 -1.02
CA LEU A 79 -9.42 13.60 -1.39
C LEU A 79 -10.41 14.44 -2.19
N ARG A 80 -11.12 13.85 -3.16
CA ARG A 80 -12.17 14.56 -3.91
C ARG A 80 -13.25 15.10 -3.00
N LEU A 81 -13.70 14.28 -2.05
CA LEU A 81 -14.73 14.66 -1.08
C LEU A 81 -14.24 15.78 -0.15
N ARG A 82 -13.08 15.60 0.49
CA ARG A 82 -12.48 16.59 1.39
C ARG A 82 -12.25 17.92 0.67
N TYR A 83 -11.61 17.89 -0.50
CA TYR A 83 -11.36 19.09 -1.29
C TYR A 83 -12.67 19.80 -1.69
N PHE A 84 -13.69 19.05 -2.10
CA PHE A 84 -15.00 19.62 -2.43
C PHE A 84 -15.69 20.26 -1.23
N ILE A 85 -15.69 19.58 -0.07
CA ILE A 85 -16.26 20.15 1.17
C ILE A 85 -15.59 21.48 1.53
N LEU A 86 -14.26 21.53 1.44
CA LEU A 86 -13.46 22.68 1.87
C LEU A 86 -13.50 23.86 0.88
N THR A 87 -13.58 23.58 -0.42
CA THR A 87 -13.42 24.60 -1.47
C THR A 87 -14.68 24.85 -2.29
N GLN A 88 -15.68 23.97 -2.19
CA GLN A 88 -16.85 23.89 -3.07
C GLN A 88 -16.48 23.68 -4.56
N GLN A 89 -15.26 23.22 -4.83
CA GLN A 89 -14.74 22.93 -6.16
C GLN A 89 -14.38 21.46 -6.32
N ARG A 90 -14.53 20.95 -7.54
CA ARG A 90 -14.13 19.59 -7.89
C ARG A 90 -12.61 19.48 -7.93
N LEU A 91 -12.05 18.41 -7.35
CA LEU A 91 -10.60 18.15 -7.38
C LEU A 91 -10.15 17.61 -8.74
N GLU A 92 -11.04 16.93 -9.48
CA GLU A 92 -10.71 16.18 -10.69
C GLU A 92 -9.92 16.96 -11.77
N PRO A 93 -10.19 18.26 -12.03
CA PRO A 93 -9.38 19.05 -12.98
C PRO A 93 -7.91 19.20 -12.54
N ILE A 94 -7.66 19.24 -11.24
CA ILE A 94 -6.33 19.37 -10.64
C ILE A 94 -5.70 17.97 -10.46
N GLU A 95 -6.51 16.98 -10.10
CA GLU A 95 -6.09 15.58 -9.88
C GLU A 95 -5.35 15.01 -11.10
N GLN A 96 -5.76 15.37 -12.32
CA GLN A 96 -5.11 14.90 -13.55
C GLN A 96 -3.64 15.35 -13.67
N GLN A 97 -3.25 16.41 -12.96
CA GLN A 97 -1.89 16.94 -12.93
C GLN A 97 -1.04 16.30 -11.81
N LEU A 98 -1.66 15.48 -10.95
CA LEU A 98 -1.04 14.83 -9.81
C LEU A 98 -0.91 13.33 -10.04
N SER A 99 0.29 12.80 -9.76
CA SER A 99 0.51 11.37 -9.66
C SER A 99 -0.22 10.78 -8.44
N PHE A 100 -0.52 9.48 -8.49
CA PHE A 100 -1.09 8.81 -7.33
C PHE A 100 -0.19 8.90 -6.08
N GLY A 101 1.13 8.92 -6.26
CA GLY A 101 2.07 9.10 -5.14
C GLY A 101 1.87 10.45 -4.44
N GLN A 102 1.63 11.52 -5.20
CA GLN A 102 1.34 12.85 -4.64
C GLN A 102 -0.02 12.87 -3.96
N LEU A 103 -1.05 12.28 -4.55
CA LEU A 103 -2.36 12.13 -3.92
C LEU A 103 -2.25 11.34 -2.59
N SER A 104 -1.57 10.21 -2.59
CA SER A 104 -1.33 9.43 -1.37
C SER A 104 -0.50 10.17 -0.32
N ALA A 105 0.29 11.18 -0.69
CA ALA A 105 0.98 12.06 0.25
C ALA A 105 0.03 13.12 0.83
N LEU A 106 -0.78 13.75 -0.02
CA LEU A 106 -1.74 14.80 0.35
C LEU A 106 -2.79 14.34 1.37
N ARG A 107 -3.15 13.05 1.38
CA ARG A 107 -4.12 12.51 2.35
C ARG A 107 -3.73 12.72 3.82
N PHE A 108 -2.44 12.88 4.11
CA PHE A 108 -1.94 13.08 5.47
C PHE A 108 -2.00 14.55 5.91
N ALA A 109 -2.36 15.47 5.00
CA ALA A 109 -2.54 16.87 5.33
C ALA A 109 -3.86 17.07 6.09
N SER A 110 -3.89 17.97 7.06
CA SER A 110 -5.13 18.37 7.71
C SER A 110 -6.03 19.18 6.78
N ASP A 111 -7.31 19.27 7.10
CA ASP A 111 -8.30 20.01 6.32
C ASP A 111 -7.93 21.50 6.15
N GLU A 112 -7.28 22.11 7.15
CA GLU A 112 -6.90 23.54 7.09
C GLU A 112 -5.79 23.82 6.06
N GLU A 113 -4.89 22.87 5.82
CA GLU A 113 -3.74 23.06 4.92
C GLU A 113 -3.91 22.37 3.56
N LEU A 114 -4.86 21.43 3.44
CA LEU A 114 -5.05 20.60 2.24
C LEU A 114 -5.25 21.42 0.96
N PRO A 115 -6.18 22.41 0.86
CA PRO A 115 -6.39 23.12 -0.40
C PRO A 115 -5.15 23.89 -0.88
N ALA A 116 -4.46 24.57 0.04
CA ALA A 116 -3.24 25.30 -0.28
C ALA A 116 -2.10 24.36 -0.70
N LEU A 117 -1.96 23.22 -0.01
CA LEU A 117 -0.91 22.25 -0.32
C LEU A 117 -1.16 21.54 -1.65
N VAL A 118 -2.42 21.29 -2.04
CA VAL A 118 -2.79 20.78 -3.38
C VAL A 118 -2.33 21.74 -4.46
N GLN A 119 -2.65 23.03 -4.34
CA GLN A 119 -2.25 24.04 -5.31
C GLN A 119 -0.73 24.15 -5.42
N ARG A 120 -0.05 24.15 -4.26
CA ARG A 120 1.41 24.21 -4.21
C ARG A 120 2.07 22.98 -4.84
N ALA A 121 1.51 21.79 -4.60
CA ALA A 121 2.00 20.54 -5.18
C ALA A 121 1.97 20.56 -6.71
N VAL A 122 0.93 21.16 -7.30
CA VAL A 122 0.83 21.33 -8.76
C VAL A 122 1.77 22.42 -9.27
N ALA A 123 1.74 23.61 -8.66
CA ALA A 123 2.52 24.76 -9.11
C ALA A 123 4.04 24.52 -9.04
N GLU A 124 4.51 23.93 -7.94
CA GLU A 124 5.94 23.67 -7.69
C GLU A 124 6.37 22.27 -8.15
N LYS A 125 5.45 21.45 -8.68
CA LYS A 125 5.69 20.05 -9.06
C LYS A 125 6.35 19.23 -7.94
N LEU A 126 5.84 19.39 -6.71
CA LEU A 126 6.42 18.77 -5.52
C LEU A 126 6.43 17.25 -5.63
N SER A 127 7.52 16.60 -5.21
CA SER A 127 7.55 15.15 -5.09
C SER A 127 6.63 14.68 -3.95
N PRO A 128 6.17 13.41 -3.94
CA PRO A 128 5.42 12.86 -2.80
C PRO A 128 6.14 13.02 -1.46
N THR A 129 7.48 12.98 -1.48
CA THR A 129 8.31 13.19 -0.30
C THR A 129 8.26 14.63 0.17
N ASP A 130 8.35 15.60 -0.75
CA ASP A 130 8.33 17.02 -0.41
C ASP A 130 6.97 17.46 0.09
N ILE A 131 5.88 16.90 -0.48
CA ILE A 131 4.52 17.09 0.05
C ILE A 131 4.45 16.62 1.50
N LYS A 132 4.90 15.39 1.80
CA LYS A 132 4.88 14.87 3.18
C LYS A 132 5.69 15.72 4.15
N LYS A 133 6.84 16.24 3.73
CA LYS A 133 7.68 17.12 4.56
C LYS A 133 7.06 18.51 4.77
N ALA A 134 6.17 18.93 3.89
CA ALA A 134 5.49 20.22 3.97
C ALA A 134 4.26 20.23 4.90
N ILE A 135 3.74 19.06 5.25
CA ILE A 135 2.59 18.88 6.14
C ILE A 135 2.98 19.32 7.55
N LYS A 136 2.26 20.29 8.10
CA LYS A 136 2.47 20.77 9.47
C LYS A 136 1.59 20.00 10.46
N ASN A 137 0.36 19.71 10.06
CA ASN A 137 -0.63 19.03 10.89
C ASN A 137 -0.92 17.65 10.29
N TRP A 138 -0.17 16.66 10.75
CA TRP A 138 -0.25 15.30 10.19
C TRP A 138 -1.49 14.54 10.66
N GLU A 139 -2.34 14.16 9.71
CA GLU A 139 -3.46 13.25 9.92
C GLU A 139 -3.04 11.81 9.66
N GLY A 140 -2.90 11.02 10.73
CA GLY A 140 -2.48 9.62 10.62
C GLY A 140 -3.50 8.74 9.91
N ASP A 141 -3.03 7.87 9.02
CA ASP A 141 -3.85 6.80 8.46
C ASP A 141 -3.67 5.52 9.27
N TYR A 142 -4.63 5.31 10.16
CA TYR A 142 -4.66 4.16 11.05
C TYR A 142 -5.42 2.96 10.47
N MET A 143 -6.08 3.13 9.33
CA MET A 143 -6.93 2.11 8.70
C MET A 143 -6.22 1.38 7.55
N ARG A 144 -4.99 1.76 7.22
CA ARG A 144 -4.18 1.08 6.22
C ARG A 144 -3.68 -0.28 6.71
N VAL A 145 -3.74 -1.23 5.79
CA VAL A 145 -3.42 -2.66 5.97
C VAL A 145 -2.34 -3.06 4.98
#